data_AF-A0A1J4VXX2-F1
#
_entry.id   AF-A0A1J4VXX2-F1
#
_cell.length_a   1.000
_cell.length_b   1.000
_cell.length_c   1.000
_cell.angle_alpha   90.00
_cell.angle_beta   90.00
_cell.angle_gamma   90.00
#
_symmetry.space_group_name_H-M   'P 1'
#
loop_
_entity.id
_entity.type
_entity.pdbx_description
1 polymer ?
#
loop_
_entity_poly.entity_id
_entity_poly.type
_entity_poly.pdbx_seq_one_letter_code
_entity_poly.pdbx_strand_id
1 'polypeptide(L)' 'MKKAILYILIAILLIVIIVMTFFPNMIYAFQHGVTGNVVAEDAGDKCTHPEGTSVEDWQTHMSHHPNIYRECLE' A
#
# COMPACT_ATOMS: atom_id res chain seq x y z
N MET A 1 10.63 -9.72 32.27
CA MET A 1 10.15 -8.52 31.55
C MET A 1 11.02 -8.15 30.34
N LYS A 2 12.34 -7.91 30.49
CA LYS A 2 13.22 -7.55 29.35
C LYS A 2 13.19 -8.53 28.16
N LYS A 3 13.18 -9.85 28.42
CA LYS A 3 13.07 -10.89 27.37
C LYS A 3 11.72 -10.88 26.66
N ALA A 4 10.63 -10.61 27.39
CA ALA A 4 9.29 -10.52 26.81
C ALA A 4 9.17 -9.31 25.89
N ILE A 5 9.70 -8.15 26.30
CA ILE A 5 9.77 -6.95 25.45
C ILE A 5 10.58 -7.25 24.18
N LEU A 6 11.73 -7.93 24.29
CA LEU A 6 12.53 -8.32 23.13
C LEU A 6 11.74 -9.23 22.16
N TYR A 7 11.05 -10.26 22.66
CA TYR A 7 10.25 -11.14 21.80
C TYR A 7 9.08 -10.40 21.13
N ILE A 8 8.43 -9.47 21.83
CA ILE A 8 7.38 -8.63 21.25
C ILE A 8 7.95 -7.78 20.10
N LEU A 9 9.10 -7.13 20.29
CA LEU A 9 9.74 -6.33 19.25
C LEU A 9 10.13 -7.19 18.04
N ILE A 10 10.67 -8.39 18.26
CA ILE A 10 11.00 -9.33 17.18
C ILE A 10 9.74 -9.75 16.43
N ALA A 11 8.64 -10.07 17.13
CA ALA A 11 7.39 -10.45 16.50
C ALA A 11 6.83 -9.32 15.63
N ILE A 12 6.83 -8.08 16.13
CA ILE A 12 6.40 -6.90 15.37
C ILE A 12 7.29 -6.72 14.12
N LEU A 13 8.61 -6.82 14.28
CA LEU A 13 9.55 -6.70 13.17
C LEU A 13 9.27 -7.76 12.09
N LEU A 14 9.05 -9.02 12.48
CA LEU A 14 8.72 -10.09 11.55
C LEU A 14 7.39 -9.83 10.82
N ILE A 15 6.37 -9.33 11.52
CA ILE A 15 5.09 -8.97 10.90
C ILE A 15 5.30 -7.85 9.87
N VAL A 16 6.05 -6.80 10.20
CA VAL A 16 6.35 -5.70 9.26
C VAL A 16 7.08 -6.23 8.02
N ILE A 17 8.07 -7.10 8.19
CA ILE A 17 8.81 -7.71 7.07
C ILE A 17 7.88 -8.53 6.17
N ILE A 18 7.01 -9.36 6.76
CA ILE A 18 6.05 -10.17 6.00
C ILE A 18 5.11 -9.27 5.21
N VAL A 19 4.52 -8.25 5.85
CA VAL A 19 3.61 -7.32 5.18
C VAL A 19 4.32 -6.61 4.02
N MET A 20 5.52 -6.08 4.23
CA MET A 20 6.27 -5.39 3.17
C MET A 20 6.71 -6.32 2.03
N THR A 21 6.92 -7.60 2.30
CA THR A 21 7.30 -8.59 1.27
C THR A 21 6.12 -8.92 0.35
N PHE A 22 4.93 -9.14 0.91
CA PHE A 22 3.75 -9.55 0.15
C PHE A 22 2.94 -8.37 -0.41
N PHE A 23 3.12 -7.18 0.16
CA PHE A 23 2.40 -5.97 -0.24
C PHE A 23 3.37 -4.79 -0.46
N PRO A 24 4.30 -4.89 -1.41
CA PRO A 24 5.35 -3.87 -1.63
C PRO A 24 4.76 -2.49 -1.99
N ASN A 25 3.59 -2.47 -2.63
CA ASN A 25 2.91 -1.24 -3.05
C ASN A 25 2.17 -0.52 -1.90
N MET A 26 2.20 -1.04 -0.66
CA MET A 26 1.62 -0.33 0.49
C MET A 26 2.31 1.02 0.73
N ILE A 27 3.64 1.07 0.60
CA ILE A 27 4.40 2.33 0.77
C ILE A 27 3.96 3.35 -0.27
N TYR A 28 3.83 2.92 -1.53
CA TYR A 28 3.35 3.75 -2.62
C TYR A 28 1.93 4.30 -2.32
N ALA A 29 1.03 3.45 -1.87
CA ALA A 29 -0.33 3.85 -1.50
C ALA A 29 -0.32 4.93 -0.39
N PHE A 30 0.47 4.74 0.67
CA PHE A 30 0.60 5.76 1.73
C PHE A 30 1.17 7.09 1.23
N GLN A 31 2.17 7.05 0.34
CA GLN A 31 2.75 8.27 -0.26
C GLN A 31 1.74 9.04 -1.11
N HIS A 32 0.81 8.33 -1.75
CA HIS A 32 -0.24 8.91 -2.58
C HIS A 32 -1.57 9.02 -1.83
N GLY A 33 -1.53 9.03 -0.49
CA GLY A 33 -2.69 9.28 0.36
C GLY A 33 -3.79 8.22 0.28
N VAL A 34 -3.52 7.04 -0.28
CA VAL A 34 -4.46 5.92 -0.37
C VAL A 34 -4.20 4.95 0.78
N THR A 35 -5.20 4.79 1.66
CA THR A 35 -5.16 3.82 2.76
C THR A 35 -6.41 2.94 2.73
N GLY A 36 -6.27 1.74 2.18
CA GLY A 36 -7.42 0.87 1.93
C GLY A 36 -8.40 1.55 0.96
N ASN A 37 -9.58 1.91 1.46
CA ASN A 37 -10.63 2.61 0.70
C ASN A 37 -10.72 4.12 0.95
N VAL A 38 -9.77 4.68 1.71
CA VAL A 38 -9.76 6.11 2.06
C VAL A 38 -8.68 6.81 1.24
N VAL A 39 -9.06 7.92 0.61
CA VAL A 39 -8.16 8.82 -0.10
C VAL A 39 -8.03 10.11 0.71
N ALA A 40 -6.81 10.48 1.08
CA ALA A 40 -6.53 11.74 1.73
C ALA A 40 -6.81 12.92 0.77
N GLU A 41 -7.25 14.06 1.30
CA GLU A 41 -7.54 15.25 0.50
C GLU A 41 -6.31 15.78 -0.25
N ASP A 42 -5.11 15.56 0.30
CA ASP A 42 -3.81 15.95 -0.28
C ASP A 42 -3.07 14.77 -0.94
N ALA A 43 -3.80 13.71 -1.30
CA ALA A 43 -3.24 12.55 -1.99
C ALA A 43 -2.53 12.99 -3.27
N GLY A 44 -1.26 12.56 -3.44
CA GLY A 44 -0.55 12.68 -4.72
C GLY A 44 -1.29 11.97 -5.86
N ASP A 45 -0.75 12.03 -7.08
CA ASP A 45 -1.37 11.39 -8.24
C ASP A 45 -1.42 9.86 -8.10
N LYS A 46 -2.56 9.37 -7.61
CA LYS A 46 -2.87 7.95 -7.40
C LYS A 46 -3.10 7.17 -8.70
N CYS A 47 -3.28 7.85 -9.83
CA CYS A 47 -3.52 7.21 -11.13
C CYS A 47 -2.21 6.72 -11.76
N THR A 48 -1.08 7.34 -11.40
CA THR A 48 0.24 6.88 -11.81
C THR A 48 0.56 5.52 -11.17
N HIS A 49 1.23 4.64 -11.88
CA HIS A 49 1.66 3.34 -11.32
C HIS A 49 2.90 3.47 -10.41
N PRO A 50 3.05 2.61 -9.39
CA PRO A 50 4.29 2.48 -8.63
C PRO A 50 5.46 2.00 -9.50
N GLU A 51 6.68 2.40 -9.13
CA GLU A 51 7.90 1.85 -9.73
C GLU A 51 7.92 0.31 -9.62
N GLY A 52 8.32 -0.36 -10.70
CA GLY A 52 8.39 -1.82 -10.75
C GLY A 52 7.05 -2.53 -10.97
N THR A 53 5.93 -1.79 -11.04
CA THR A 53 4.62 -2.32 -11.47
C THR A 53 4.35 -1.86 -12.90
N SER A 54 3.85 -2.75 -13.76
CA SER A 54 3.48 -2.35 -15.13
C SER A 54 2.19 -1.51 -15.13
N VAL A 55 1.97 -0.73 -16.19
CA VAL A 55 0.73 0.04 -16.34
C VAL A 55 -0.49 -0.87 -16.36
N GLU A 56 -0.40 -2.02 -17.04
CA GLU A 56 -1.47 -3.01 -17.13
C GLU A 56 -1.80 -3.66 -15.79
N ASP A 57 -0.77 -4.01 -15.01
CA ASP A 57 -0.95 -4.54 -13.65
C ASP A 57 -1.59 -3.50 -12.73
N TRP A 58 -1.19 -2.23 -12.87
CA TRP A 58 -1.76 -1.15 -12.07
C TRP A 58 -3.21 -0.86 -12.46
N GLN A 59 -3.55 -0.84 -13.76
CA GLN A 59 -4.92 -0.73 -14.23
C GLN A 59 -5.79 -1.89 -13.71
N THR A 60 -5.26 -3.11 -13.72
CA THR A 60 -5.93 -4.29 -13.15
C THR A 60 -6.17 -4.10 -11.66
N HIS A 61 -5.17 -3.63 -10.90
CA HIS A 61 -5.32 -3.31 -9.48
C HIS A 61 -6.40 -2.25 -9.24
N MET A 62 -6.35 -1.12 -9.96
CA MET A 62 -7.31 -0.03 -9.86
C MET A 62 -8.74 -0.50 -10.17
N SER A 63 -8.90 -1.43 -11.11
CA SER A 63 -10.21 -1.99 -11.48
C SER A 63 -10.91 -2.76 -10.34
N HIS A 64 -10.15 -3.29 -9.38
CA HIS A 64 -10.70 -3.91 -8.17
C HIS A 64 -11.14 -2.89 -7.10
N HIS A 65 -10.73 -1.63 -7.24
CA HIS A 65 -11.00 -0.54 -6.30
C HIS A 65 -11.68 0.67 -7.00
N PRO A 66 -12.83 0.47 -7.67
CA PRO A 66 -13.47 1.51 -8.49
C PRO A 66 -14.00 2.68 -7.66
N ASN A 67 -14.21 2.51 -6.36
CA ASN A 67 -14.57 3.60 -5.46
C ASN A 67 -13.44 4.63 -5.28
N ILE A 68 -12.18 4.24 -5.55
CA ILE A 68 -11.00 5.08 -5.38
C ILE A 68 -10.47 5.58 -6.71
N TYR A 69 -10.48 4.73 -7.75
CA TYR A 69 -9.76 4.96 -8.99
C TYR A 69 -10.67 5.15 -10.21
N ARG A 70 -11.95 5.46 -10.01
CA ARG A 70 -12.91 5.62 -11.11
C ARG A 70 -12.38 6.59 -12.18
N GLU A 71 -11.84 7.71 -11.74
CA GLU A 71 -11.28 8.77 -12.58
C GLU A 71 -9.95 8.40 -13.25
N CYS A 72 -9.29 7.33 -12.81
CA CYS A 72 -8.02 6.85 -13.36
C CYS A 72 -8.22 5.82 -14.49
N LEU A 73 -9.46 5.35 -14.69
CA LEU A 73 -9.83 4.30 -15.64
C LEU A 73 -10.71 4.81 -16.79
N GLU A 74 -10.98 6.11 -16.82
CA GLU A 74 -11.68 6.83 -17.90
C GLU A 74 -10.69 7.29 -18.99
#